data_AF-A0A8S0FYW3-F1
#
_entry.id   AF-A0A8S0FYW3-F1
#
_cell.length_a   1.000
_cell.length_b   1.000
_cell.length_c   1.000
_cell.angle_alpha   90.00
_cell.angle_beta   90.00
_cell.angle_gamma   90.00
#
_symmetry.space_group_name_H-M   'P 1'
#
loop_
_entity.id
_entity.type
_entity.pdbx_description
1 polymer ?
#
loop_
_entity_poly.entity_id
_entity_poly.type
_entity_poly.pdbx_seq_one_letter_code
_entity_poly.pdbx_strand_id
1 'polypeptide(L)' 'MYQDKILVRQLGLQPYEPISQAMHEFTDTRDESTLDEIWLVEHYARSGIHPRAGRKGGAHFNAG' A
#
# COMPACT_ATOMS: atom_id res chain seq x y z
N MET A 1 30.75 0.59 6.18
CA MET A 1 30.72 2.02 6.53
C MET A 1 29.33 2.54 6.21
N TYR A 2 28.71 3.35 7.07
CA TYR A 2 27.43 3.98 6.74
C TYR A 2 27.72 5.19 5.82
N GLN A 3 26.98 5.35 4.73
CA GLN A 3 27.07 6.56 3.90
C GLN A 3 26.36 7.73 4.60
N ASP A 4 26.99 8.91 4.59
CA ASP A 4 26.45 10.15 5.20
C ASP A 4 25.33 10.80 4.38
N LYS A 5 24.91 10.18 3.27
CA LYS A 5 23.94 10.75 2.32
C LYS A 5 22.80 9.77 2.09
N ILE A 6 21.57 10.27 2.23
CA ILE A 6 20.33 9.58 1.93
C ILE A 6 19.62 10.34 0.82
N LEU A 7 19.11 9.62 -0.19
CA LEU A 7 18.30 10.20 -1.24
C LEU A 7 16.83 10.19 -0.82
N VAL A 8 16.12 11.31 -1.00
CA VAL A 8 14.68 11.39 -0.74
C VAL A 8 13.95 11.53 -2.08
N ARG A 9 13.10 10.55 -2.41
CA ARG A 9 12.25 10.55 -3.61
C ARG A 9 10.84 10.97 -3.24
N GLN A 10 10.30 11.96 -3.95
CA GLN A 10 8.90 12.37 -3.82
C GLN A 10 8.12 11.85 -5.03
N LEU A 11 7.34 10.78 -4.84
CA LEU A 11 6.66 10.05 -5.90
C LEU A 11 5.17 10.45 -6.06
N GLY A 12 4.61 11.10 -5.04
CA GLY A 12 3.20 11.53 -5.02
C GLY A 12 2.24 10.34 -5.03
N LEU A 13 1.07 10.51 -5.64
CA LEU A 13 0.03 9.48 -5.72
C LEU A 13 0.38 8.42 -6.78
N GLN A 14 0.57 7.18 -6.35
CA GLN A 14 0.95 6.06 -7.20
C GLN A 14 0.13 4.79 -6.87
N PRO A 15 -0.13 3.91 -7.84
CA PRO A 15 -0.67 2.58 -7.55
C PRO A 15 0.29 1.79 -6.65
N TYR A 16 -0.25 0.99 -5.73
CA TYR A 16 0.54 0.24 -4.76
C TYR A 16 1.50 -0.76 -5.41
N GLU A 17 0.99 -1.60 -6.32
CA GLU A 17 1.71 -2.71 -6.92
C GLU A 17 3.04 -2.33 -7.60
N PRO A 18 3.08 -1.36 -8.54
CA PRO A 18 4.34 -1.02 -9.22
C PRO A 18 5.38 -0.43 -8.27
N ILE A 19 4.95 0.31 -7.25
CA ILE A 19 5.85 0.91 -6.26
C ILE A 19 6.42 -0.14 -5.32
N SER A 20 5.59 -1.10 -4.89
CA SER A 20 6.05 -2.26 -4.11
C SER A 20 7.08 -3.08 -4.90
N GLN A 21 6.79 -3.38 -6.17
CA GLN A 21 7.70 -4.13 -7.04
C GLN A 21 9.04 -3.40 -7.22
N ALA A 22 9.01 -2.09 -7.49
CA ALA A 22 10.22 -1.29 -7.63
C ALA A 22 11.07 -1.23 -6.35
N MET A 23 10.43 -1.18 -5.17
CA MET A 23 11.15 -1.26 -3.88
C MET A 23 11.82 -2.62 -3.68
N HIS A 24 11.16 -3.72 -4.07
CA HIS A 24 11.76 -5.06 -4.02
C HIS A 24 12.96 -5.16 -4.96
N GLU A 25 12.81 -4.73 -6.22
CA GLU A 25 13.90 -4.74 -7.21
C GLU A 25 15.09 -3.89 -6.77
N PHE A 26 14.84 -2.69 -6.21
CA PHE A 26 15.88 -1.85 -5.63
C PHE A 26 16.62 -2.57 -4.49
N THR A 27 15.89 -3.26 -3.61
CA THR A 27 16.47 -3.99 -2.47
C THR A 27 17.30 -5.19 -2.94
N ASP A 28 16.86 -5.88 -3.99
CA ASP A 28 17.54 -7.06 -4.54
C ASP A 28 18.81 -6.70 -5.32
N THR A 29 18.86 -5.50 -5.90
CA THR A 29 19.96 -5.06 -6.77
C THR A 29 20.98 -4.15 -6.09
N ARG A 30 20.75 -3.73 -4.84
CA ARG A 30 21.67 -2.85 -4.10
C ARG A 30 22.99 -3.53 -3.77
N ASP A 31 24.06 -2.74 -3.81
CA ASP A 31 25.41 -3.10 -3.41
C ASP A 31 26.00 -2.08 -2.40
N GLU A 32 27.27 -2.24 -2.04
CA GLU A 32 27.95 -1.34 -1.08
C GLU A 32 28.10 0.11 -1.58
N SER A 33 27.90 0.35 -2.87
CA SER A 33 27.96 1.68 -3.47
C SER A 33 26.58 2.35 -3.60
N THR A 34 25.52 1.58 -3.40
CA THR A 34 24.14 2.04 -3.53
C THR A 34 23.75 2.85 -2.29
N LEU A 35 23.35 4.11 -2.50
CA LEU A 35 22.90 4.98 -1.41
C LEU A 35 21.54 4.52 -0.86
N ASP A 36 21.33 4.74 0.44
CA ASP A 36 20.02 4.56 1.04
C ASP A 36 19.01 5.56 0.46
N GLU A 37 17.77 5.11 0.29
CA GLU A 37 16.69 5.91 -0.28
C GLU A 37 15.44 5.91 0.61
N ILE A 38 14.79 7.08 0.74
CA ILE A 38 13.47 7.23 1.35
C ILE A 38 12.47 7.60 0.27
N TRP A 39 11.42 6.80 0.12
CA TRP A 39 10.40 6.97 -0.92
C TRP A 39 9.12 7.51 -0.28
N LEU A 40 8.80 8.78 -0.56
CA LEU A 40 7.57 9.43 -0.12
C LEU A 40 6.49 9.25 -1.19
N VAL A 41 5.47 8.45 -0.89
CA VAL A 41 4.41 8.04 -1.82
C VAL A 41 3.06 8.00 -1.13
N GLU A 42 2.00 8.30 -1.88
CA GLU A 42 0.61 8.12 -1.51
C GLU A 42 -0.02 7.04 -2.40
N HIS A 43 -0.94 6.23 -1.88
CA HIS A 43 -1.57 5.16 -2.66
C HIS A 43 -3.08 5.36 -2.80
N TYR A 44 -3.63 4.92 -3.94
CA TYR A 44 -5.07 4.85 -4.12
C TYR A 44 -5.71 3.99 -3.03
N ALA A 45 -6.81 4.47 -2.46
CA ALA A 45 -7.59 3.70 -1.52
C ALA A 45 -8.10 2.41 -2.18
N ARG A 46 -7.92 1.28 -1.51
CA ARG A 46 -8.51 0.02 -1.96
C ARG A 46 -10.02 0.07 -1.71
N SER A 47 -10.78 0.45 -2.73
CA SER A 47 -12.24 0.36 -2.70
C SER A 47 -12.65 -1.10 -2.67
N GLY A 48 -13.03 -1.62 -1.50
CA GLY A 48 -13.37 -3.03 -1.37
C GLY A 48 -13.72 -3.55 0.02
N ILE A 49 -13.96 -2.69 1.02
CA ILE A 49 -14.73 -3.13 2.19
C ILE A 49 -16.17 -3.35 1.72
N HIS A 50 -16.44 -4.55 1.20
CA HIS A 50 -17.79 -5.02 0.99
C HIS A 50 -18.52 -4.87 2.33
N PRO A 51 -19.59 -4.06 2.41
CA PRO A 51 -20.38 -4.00 3.63
C PRO A 51 -20.83 -5.43 3.92
N ARG A 52 -20.45 -5.99 5.08
CA ARG A 52 -20.95 -7.29 5.51
C ARG A 52 -22.46 -7.26 5.35
N ALA A 53 -22.98 -8.09 4.45
CA ALA A 53 -24.39 -8.19 4.18
C ALA A 53 -25.13 -8.30 5.52
N GLY A 54 -25.89 -7.26 5.86
CA GLY A 54 -26.71 -7.23 7.06
C GLY A 54 -27.55 -8.50 7.07
N ARG A 55 -27.42 -9.27 8.14
CA ARG A 55 -28.29 -10.41 8.48
C ARG A 55 -29.73 -9.94 8.28
N LYS A 56 -30.42 -10.40 7.23
CA LYS A 56 -31.85 -10.12 7.05
C LYS A 56 -32.56 -10.71 8.26
N GLY A 57 -33.01 -9.85 9.19
CA GLY A 57 -33.94 -10.25 10.24
C GLY A 57 -35.17 -10.83 9.56
N GLY A 58 -35.50 -12.08 9.90
CA GLY A 58 -36.65 -12.78 9.38
C GLY A 58 -37.91 -11.99 9.69
N ALA A 59 -38.59 -11.53 8.65
CA ALA A 59 -39.94 -11.02 8.74
C ALA A 59 -40.90 -12.21 8.69
N HIS A 60 -41.31 -12.73 9.85
CA HIS A 60 -42.57 -13.44 10.02
C HIS A 60 -43.03 -13.25 11.45
N PHE A 61 -44.07 -12.45 11.64
CA PHE A 61 -45.22 -12.69 12.52
C PHE A 61 -46.11 -11.44 12.47
N ASN A 62 -47.27 -11.55 11.83
CA ASN A 62 -48.44 -10.88 12.37
C ASN A 62 -49.64 -11.81 12.24
N ALA A 63 -50.22 -12.11 13.39
CA ALA A 63 -51.48 -12.81 13.55
C ALA A 63 -52.61 -11.79 13.34
N GLY A 64 -53.61 -12.18 12.56
CA GLY A 64 -54.84 -11.45 12.32
C GLY A 64 -55.79 -12.34 11.53
#